data_AF-A0A259TVD3-F1
#
_entry.id   AF-A0A259TVD3-F1
#
_cell.length_a   1.000
_cell.length_b   1.000
_cell.length_c   1.000
_cell.angle_alpha   90.00
_cell.angle_beta   90.00
_cell.angle_gamma   90.00
#
_symmetry.space_group_name_H-M   'P 1'
#
loop_
_entity.id
_entity.type
_entity.pdbx_description
1 polymer ?
#
loop_
_entity_poly.entity_id
_entity_poly.type
_entity_poly.pdbx_seq_one_letter_code
_entity_poly.pdbx_strand_id
1 'polypeptide(L)'
;MPQQDPAETPAAPTAPEASEPAAPEPTGPRVFTITALGWIAFLGGPLAGGFALAYNARRFGHAREATYAVAGGIVATALLLALILQLPEAVTGHWAYRGLLSGLWAVITVAVAEKTQSERMDVHFAAGGRKGSGWAGAGMVVWGFAVLVALGAIVSLAMPVFEGTPHERVGGGTVYASGDATEADARYVGTALRQFGYFPDGEAAQVSRTQDSARVSMLLIPEIETDTVFLQEVHLLAAHLQQALRAPVAIVNVVDGFSGRRQTVLTDVLPPELRFRPPPPPLPEQSGPPPAAPASGQSLAPEA
;
A
#
# COMPACT_ATOMS: atom_id res chain seq x y z
N MET A 1 35.45 89.97 8.28
CA MET A 1 35.51 89.58 9.69
C MET A 1 35.18 88.09 9.76
N PRO A 2 36.14 87.21 10.09
CA PRO A 2 35.87 85.78 10.19
C PRO A 2 35.27 85.43 11.56
N GLN A 3 34.26 84.58 11.52
CA GLN A 3 33.45 84.09 12.63
C GLN A 3 34.26 83.00 13.38
N GLN A 4 34.49 83.19 14.68
CA GLN A 4 35.16 82.20 15.53
C GLN A 4 34.14 81.16 16.00
N ASP A 5 34.40 79.89 15.69
CA ASP A 5 33.64 78.75 16.22
C ASP A 5 33.89 78.56 17.73
N PRO A 6 32.87 78.16 18.51
CA PRO A 6 33.01 77.93 19.94
C PRO A 6 33.76 76.62 20.22
N ALA A 7 34.67 76.68 21.19
CA ALA A 7 35.53 75.59 21.63
C ALA A 7 34.75 74.34 22.07
N GLU A 8 35.12 73.18 21.51
CA GLU A 8 34.68 71.86 21.98
C GLU A 8 35.23 71.57 23.39
N THR A 9 34.32 71.29 24.31
CA THR A 9 34.64 70.78 25.65
C THR A 9 35.11 69.32 25.55
N PRO A 10 36.26 68.94 26.14
CA PRO A 10 36.73 67.55 26.13
C PRO A 10 35.75 66.62 26.86
N ALA A 11 35.30 65.57 26.18
CA ALA A 11 34.48 64.51 26.76
C ALA A 11 35.27 63.78 27.86
N ALA A 12 34.64 63.61 29.03
CA ALA A 12 35.22 62.89 30.15
C ALA A 12 35.41 61.39 29.80
N PRO A 13 36.49 60.74 30.30
CA PRO A 13 36.74 59.33 30.04
C PRO A 13 35.65 58.47 30.70
N THR A 14 34.93 57.71 29.87
CA THR A 14 33.95 56.71 30.29
C THR A 14 34.66 55.64 31.13
N ALA A 15 34.23 55.46 32.37
CA ALA A 15 34.74 54.40 33.22
C ALA A 15 34.44 53.02 32.59
N PRO A 16 35.35 52.03 32.71
CA PRO A 16 35.11 50.70 32.17
C PRO A 16 33.91 50.05 32.86
N GLU A 17 32.89 49.71 32.08
CA GLU A 17 31.77 48.87 32.52
C GLU A 17 32.34 47.59 33.14
N ALA A 18 32.11 47.42 34.44
CA ALA A 18 32.40 46.19 35.14
C ALA A 18 31.58 45.07 34.47
N SER A 19 32.28 44.16 33.79
CA SER A 19 31.67 43.02 33.12
C SER A 19 30.86 42.22 34.13
N GLU A 20 29.55 42.18 33.91
CA GLU A 20 28.62 41.39 34.70
C GLU A 20 29.09 39.92 34.70
N PRO A 21 29.19 39.25 35.86
CA PRO A 21 29.70 37.89 35.93
C PRO A 21 28.83 36.98 35.07
N ALA A 22 29.46 36.37 34.05
CA ALA A 22 28.81 35.45 33.13
C ALA A 22 28.04 34.38 33.93
N ALA A 23 26.75 34.25 33.65
CA ALA A 23 25.89 33.25 34.28
C ALA A 23 26.54 31.86 34.16
N PRO A 24 26.50 31.03 35.21
CA PRO A 24 27.16 29.72 35.20
C PRO A 24 26.66 28.90 34.01
N GLU A 25 27.58 28.38 33.21
CA GLU A 25 27.21 27.58 32.05
C GLU A 25 26.38 26.37 32.51
N PRO A 26 25.27 26.04 31.82
CA PRO A 26 24.39 24.95 32.22
C PRO A 26 25.13 23.61 32.14
N THR A 27 25.50 23.05 33.29
CA THR A 27 26.17 21.77 33.43
C THR A 27 25.15 20.64 33.55
N GLY A 28 25.23 19.61 32.70
CA GLY A 28 24.41 18.40 32.82
C GLY A 28 24.05 17.73 31.49
N PRO A 29 23.56 16.47 31.54
CA PRO A 29 23.12 15.76 30.34
C PRO A 29 21.92 16.44 29.68
N ARG A 30 21.81 16.35 28.34
CA ARG A 30 20.64 16.88 27.62
C ARG A 30 19.48 15.88 27.66
N VAL A 31 18.31 16.32 28.13
CA VAL A 31 17.09 15.50 28.18
C VAL A 31 15.93 16.20 27.46
N PHE A 32 15.10 15.43 26.77
CA PHE A 32 13.91 15.97 26.10
C PHE A 32 12.86 16.36 27.13
N THR A 33 12.13 17.45 26.86
CA THR A 33 10.96 17.85 27.65
C THR A 33 9.77 16.93 27.37
N ILE A 34 8.77 16.91 28.26
CA ILE A 34 7.55 16.10 28.09
C ILE A 34 6.85 16.45 26.78
N THR A 35 6.74 17.75 26.47
CA THR A 35 6.19 18.24 25.20
C THR A 35 6.97 17.72 23.99
N ALA A 36 8.30 17.70 24.05
CA ALA A 36 9.13 17.19 22.95
C ALA A 36 8.94 15.68 22.77
N LEU A 37 8.84 14.91 23.85
CA LEU A 37 8.53 13.48 23.79
C LEU A 37 7.18 13.23 23.11
N GLY A 38 6.16 14.02 23.46
CA GLY A 38 4.84 13.96 22.82
C GLY A 38 4.91 14.20 21.31
N TRP A 39 5.62 15.23 20.86
CA TRP A 39 5.80 15.51 19.42
C TRP A 39 6.60 14.44 18.68
N ILE A 40 7.65 13.90 19.31
CA ILE A 40 8.44 12.81 18.71
C ILE A 40 7.55 11.57 18.51
N ALA A 41 6.74 11.22 19.50
CA ALA A 41 5.82 10.09 19.40
C ALA A 41 4.66 10.34 18.43
N PHE A 42 4.11 11.56 18.38
CA PHE A 42 3.05 11.94 17.46
C PHE A 42 3.47 11.76 16.00
N LEU A 43 4.67 12.25 15.66
CA LEU A 43 5.17 12.25 14.29
C LEU A 43 5.89 10.95 13.91
N GLY A 44 6.65 10.36 14.84
CA GLY A 44 7.46 9.17 14.59
C GLY A 44 6.82 7.85 15.02
N GLY A 45 5.62 7.90 15.61
CA GLY A 45 4.88 6.74 16.10
C GLY A 45 5.42 6.16 17.42
N PRO A 46 4.87 5.02 17.85
CA PRO A 46 5.17 4.42 19.15
C PRO A 46 6.64 4.02 19.32
N LEU A 47 7.31 3.61 18.24
CA LEU A 47 8.72 3.25 18.28
C LEU A 47 9.60 4.46 18.59
N ALA A 48 9.38 5.59 17.90
CA ALA A 48 10.10 6.83 18.16
C ALA A 48 9.84 7.33 19.59
N GLY A 49 8.59 7.27 20.05
CA GLY A 49 8.22 7.59 21.43
C GLY A 49 8.95 6.74 22.47
N GLY A 50 8.98 5.41 22.27
CA GLY A 50 9.71 4.48 23.14
C GLY A 50 11.22 4.75 23.18
N PHE A 51 11.84 5.04 22.03
CA PHE A 51 13.25 5.42 21.97
C PHE A 51 13.54 6.77 22.63
N ALA A 52 12.64 7.75 22.49
CA ALA A 52 12.79 9.06 23.12
C ALA A 52 12.67 8.96 24.66
N LEU A 53 11.72 8.16 25.16
CA LEU A 53 11.61 7.82 26.58
C LEU A 53 12.88 7.13 27.09
N ALA A 54 13.40 6.16 26.32
CA ALA A 54 14.62 5.44 26.66
C ALA A 54 15.85 6.36 26.67
N TYR A 55 15.92 7.33 25.76
CA TYR A 55 16.98 8.33 25.72
C TYR A 55 17.04 9.12 27.03
N ASN A 56 15.89 9.63 27.51
CA ASN A 56 15.83 10.33 28.79
C ASN A 56 16.20 9.43 29.96
N ALA A 57 15.63 8.23 30.05
CA ALA A 57 15.90 7.28 31.12
C ALA A 57 17.40 6.94 31.24
N ARG A 58 18.09 6.76 30.10
CA ARG A 58 19.56 6.54 30.08
C ARG A 58 20.33 7.74 30.62
N ARG A 59 19.91 8.97 30.30
CA ARG A 59 20.57 10.20 30.80
C ARG A 59 20.39 10.39 32.30
N PHE A 60 19.33 9.84 32.88
CA PHE A 60 19.14 9.78 34.33
C PHE A 60 19.82 8.56 34.99
N GLY A 61 20.45 7.66 34.22
CA GLY A 61 21.10 6.45 34.76
C GLY A 61 20.18 5.25 34.99
N HIS A 62 18.93 5.30 34.50
CA HIS A 62 17.93 4.25 34.69
C HIS A 62 17.88 3.29 33.50
N ALA A 63 18.89 2.43 33.37
CA ALA A 63 19.04 1.49 32.26
C ALA A 63 17.84 0.53 32.10
N ARG A 64 17.25 0.09 33.22
CA ARG A 64 16.11 -0.82 33.23
C ARG A 64 14.85 -0.16 32.65
N GLU A 65 14.56 1.07 33.06
CA GLU A 65 13.45 1.87 32.50
C GLU A 65 13.64 2.12 31.01
N ALA A 66 14.88 2.42 30.58
CA ALA A 66 15.19 2.59 29.17
C ALA A 66 14.92 1.33 28.35
N THR A 67 15.24 0.15 28.90
CA THR A 67 14.97 -1.14 28.26
C THR A 67 13.46 -1.37 28.12
N TYR A 68 12.69 -1.09 29.19
CA TYR A 68 11.23 -1.20 29.14
C TYR A 68 10.59 -0.22 28.16
N ALA A 69 11.10 1.00 28.05
CA ALA A 69 10.61 1.97 27.08
C ALA A 69 10.83 1.52 25.62
N VAL A 70 12.02 0.98 25.29
CA VAL A 70 12.27 0.41 23.95
C VAL A 70 11.38 -0.80 23.68
N ALA A 71 11.32 -1.74 24.63
CA ALA A 71 10.49 -2.94 24.49
C ALA A 71 9.01 -2.58 24.32
N GLY A 72 8.51 -1.63 25.11
CA GLY A 72 7.15 -1.11 25.00
C GLY A 72 6.87 -0.47 23.64
N GLY A 73 7.81 0.33 23.10
CA GLY A 73 7.72 0.91 21.77
C GLY A 73 7.64 -0.16 20.66
N ILE A 74 8.47 -1.20 20.73
CA ILE A 74 8.45 -2.32 19.78
C ILE A 74 7.11 -3.07 19.83
N VAL A 75 6.64 -3.43 21.03
CA VAL A 75 5.35 -4.12 21.20
C VAL A 75 4.21 -3.26 20.69
N ALA A 76 4.18 -1.97 21.03
CA ALA A 76 3.17 -1.03 20.54
C ALA A 76 3.18 -0.91 19.01
N THR A 77 4.35 -0.87 18.37
CA THR A 77 4.46 -0.89 16.90
C THR A 77 3.93 -2.18 16.30
N ALA A 78 4.25 -3.34 16.89
CA ALA A 78 3.73 -4.63 16.41
C ALA A 78 2.19 -4.69 16.52
N LEU A 79 1.63 -4.23 17.64
CA LEU A 79 0.18 -4.13 17.84
C LEU A 79 -0.48 -3.17 16.85
N LEU A 80 0.16 -2.01 16.58
CA LEU A 80 -0.32 -1.05 15.60
C LEU A 80 -0.39 -1.67 14.20
N LEU A 81 0.65 -2.41 13.78
CA LEU A 81 0.67 -3.08 12.50
C LEU A 81 -0.39 -4.18 12.42
N ALA A 82 -0.50 -5.00 13.45
CA ALA A 82 -1.53 -6.04 13.52
C ALA A 82 -2.95 -5.43 13.41
N LEU A 83 -3.19 -4.29 14.06
CA LEU A 83 -4.45 -3.57 13.97
C LEU A 83 -4.72 -3.02 12.57
N ILE A 84 -3.72 -2.38 11.94
CA ILE A 84 -3.84 -1.84 10.58
C ILE A 84 -4.17 -2.94 9.57
N LEU A 85 -3.53 -4.11 9.68
CA LEU A 85 -3.76 -5.24 8.78
C LEU A 85 -5.15 -5.87 8.90
N GLN A 86 -5.83 -5.70 10.03
CA GLN A 86 -7.17 -6.25 10.26
C GLN A 86 -8.29 -5.26 9.91
N LEU A 87 -7.97 -3.98 9.74
CA LEU A 87 -8.99 -2.96 9.57
C LEU A 87 -9.42 -2.82 8.12
N PRO A 88 -10.74 -2.70 7.86
CA PRO A 88 -11.24 -2.37 6.53
C PRO A 88 -10.68 -1.02 6.07
N GLU A 89 -10.39 -0.94 4.79
CA GLU A 89 -9.83 0.25 4.17
C GLU A 89 -10.69 1.51 4.29
N ALA A 90 -12.01 1.35 4.31
CA ALA A 90 -12.93 2.44 4.57
C ALA A 90 -12.64 3.18 5.88
N VAL A 91 -12.06 2.49 6.87
CA VAL A 91 -11.66 3.06 8.16
C VAL A 91 -10.26 3.69 8.07
N THR A 92 -9.28 2.97 7.50
CA THR A 92 -7.87 3.42 7.46
C THR A 92 -7.62 4.55 6.46
N GLY A 93 -8.47 4.67 5.44
CA GLY A 93 -8.48 5.76 4.46
C GLY A 93 -8.94 7.10 5.03
N HIS A 94 -9.70 7.10 6.15
CA HIS A 94 -10.24 8.33 6.72
C HIS A 94 -9.16 9.13 7.48
N TRP A 95 -8.97 10.42 7.13
CA TRP A 95 -7.93 11.26 7.73
C TRP A 95 -8.03 11.38 9.25
N ALA A 96 -9.25 11.40 9.80
CA ALA A 96 -9.48 11.48 11.24
C ALA A 96 -8.93 10.26 12.00
N TYR A 97 -8.98 9.07 11.38
CA TYR A 97 -8.42 7.86 11.96
C TYR A 97 -6.89 7.97 12.07
N ARG A 98 -6.23 8.51 11.04
CA ARG A 98 -4.77 8.72 11.02
C ARG A 98 -4.33 9.70 12.11
N GLY A 99 -5.03 10.82 12.26
CA GLY A 99 -4.76 11.79 13.31
C GLY A 99 -5.01 11.23 14.72
N LEU A 100 -6.07 10.45 14.89
CA LEU A 100 -6.42 9.81 16.17
C LEU A 100 -5.35 8.82 16.61
N LEU A 101 -4.85 7.96 15.70
CA LEU A 101 -3.79 7.01 16.01
C LEU A 101 -2.48 7.70 16.42
N SER A 102 -2.04 8.71 15.68
CA SER A 102 -0.85 9.50 16.04
C SER A 102 -1.02 10.19 17.39
N GLY A 103 -2.20 10.79 17.63
CA GLY A 103 -2.55 11.42 18.91
C GLY A 103 -2.51 10.44 20.08
N LEU A 104 -3.05 9.23 19.89
CA LEU A 104 -3.08 8.19 20.91
C LEU A 104 -1.68 7.84 21.43
N TRP A 105 -0.72 7.62 20.53
CA TRP A 105 0.65 7.29 20.94
C TRP A 105 1.38 8.47 21.59
N ALA A 106 1.09 9.70 21.16
CA ALA A 106 1.59 10.90 21.82
C ALA A 106 1.10 10.99 23.27
N VAL A 107 -0.20 10.79 23.49
CA VAL A 107 -0.82 10.78 24.83
C VAL A 107 -0.23 9.68 25.70
N ILE A 108 -0.09 8.46 25.18
CA ILE A 108 0.51 7.34 25.93
C ILE A 108 1.96 7.67 26.31
N THR A 109 2.74 8.21 25.38
CA THR A 109 4.15 8.57 25.62
C THR A 109 4.27 9.66 26.69
N VAL A 110 3.43 10.69 26.60
CA VAL A 110 3.37 11.77 27.60
C VAL A 110 2.97 11.23 28.96
N ALA A 111 1.92 10.41 29.05
CA ALA A 111 1.46 9.82 30.31
C ALA A 111 2.55 8.95 30.96
N VAL A 112 3.28 8.17 30.16
CA VAL A 112 4.41 7.37 30.65
C VAL A 112 5.55 8.28 31.15
N ALA A 113 5.88 9.35 30.40
CA ALA A 113 6.89 10.32 30.81
C ALA A 113 6.50 11.06 32.09
N GLU A 114 5.26 11.51 32.22
CA GLU A 114 4.75 12.17 33.42
C GLU A 114 4.82 11.25 34.63
N LYS A 115 4.38 10.00 34.48
CA LYS A 115 4.38 9.04 35.59
C LYS A 115 5.78 8.63 36.01
N THR A 116 6.73 8.53 35.08
CA THR A 116 8.04 7.95 35.37
C THR A 116 9.15 8.97 35.47
N GLN A 117 9.18 10.02 34.65
CA GLN A 117 10.32 10.91 34.47
C GLN A 117 10.10 12.35 34.95
N SER A 118 8.87 12.80 35.17
CA SER A 118 8.54 14.22 35.47
C SER A 118 9.36 14.81 36.62
N GLU A 119 9.33 14.20 37.81
CA GLU A 119 10.02 14.70 39.00
C GLU A 119 11.53 14.90 38.76
N ARG A 120 12.16 13.95 38.08
CA ARG A 120 13.60 14.02 37.72
C ARG A 120 13.87 15.12 36.70
N MET A 121 12.97 15.30 35.75
CA MET A 121 13.05 16.37 34.76
C MET A 121 12.88 17.75 35.40
N ASP A 122 11.97 17.89 36.37
CA ASP A 122 11.73 19.14 37.10
C ASP A 122 12.96 19.52 37.91
N VAL A 123 13.55 18.58 38.66
CA VAL A 123 14.82 18.79 39.38
C VAL A 123 15.94 19.18 38.41
N HIS A 124 16.06 18.47 37.28
CA HIS A 124 17.08 18.75 36.27
C HIS A 124 16.94 20.16 35.68
N PHE A 125 15.72 20.57 35.29
CA PHE A 125 15.51 21.89 34.69
C PHE A 125 15.55 23.02 35.72
N ALA A 126 15.12 22.79 36.96
CA ALA A 126 15.27 23.75 38.06
C ALA A 126 16.75 24.01 38.38
N ALA A 127 17.62 23.00 38.22
CA ALA A 127 19.07 23.14 38.35
C ALA A 127 19.76 23.77 37.11
N GLY A 128 19.02 24.32 36.16
CA GLY A 128 19.58 24.90 34.93
C GLY A 128 19.98 23.85 33.88
N GLY A 129 19.49 22.62 34.00
CA GLY A 129 19.80 21.52 33.08
C GLY A 129 19.39 21.79 31.62
N ARG A 130 20.15 21.20 30.69
CA ARG A 130 19.99 21.46 29.25
C ARG A 130 18.84 20.65 28.65
N LYS A 131 18.07 21.28 27.77
CA LYS A 131 17.06 20.62 26.93
C LYS A 131 17.71 19.80 25.80
N GLY A 132 17.02 18.74 25.39
CA GLY A 132 17.35 17.94 24.21
C GLY A 132 17.39 18.79 22.93
N SER A 133 18.21 18.38 21.97
CA SER A 133 18.31 19.07 20.68
C SER A 133 17.12 18.72 19.79
N GLY A 134 16.50 19.74 19.17
CA GLY A 134 15.43 19.51 18.18
C GLY A 134 15.88 18.60 17.02
N TRP A 135 17.14 18.72 16.57
CA TRP A 135 17.72 17.85 15.55
C TRP A 135 17.80 16.38 15.98
N ALA A 136 18.12 16.12 17.24
CA ALA A 136 18.10 14.76 17.77
C ALA A 136 16.67 14.19 17.78
N GLY A 137 15.68 15.02 18.14
CA GLY A 137 14.26 14.64 18.07
C GLY A 137 13.80 14.35 16.65
N ALA A 138 14.14 15.22 15.69
CA ALA A 138 13.84 15.03 14.27
C ALA A 138 14.48 13.74 13.73
N GLY A 139 15.73 13.46 14.10
CA GLY A 139 16.40 12.21 13.76
C GLY A 139 15.66 10.97 14.28
N MET A 140 15.11 11.01 15.50
CA MET A 140 14.30 9.92 16.04
C MET A 140 12.98 9.73 15.27
N VAL A 141 12.34 10.81 14.84
CA VAL A 141 11.13 10.76 14.00
C VAL A 141 11.44 10.10 12.66
N VAL A 142 12.48 10.57 11.97
CA VAL A 142 12.90 10.01 10.67
C VAL A 142 13.26 8.53 10.80
N TRP A 143 14.00 8.17 11.86
CA TRP A 143 14.36 6.78 12.11
C TRP A 143 13.12 5.90 12.38
N GLY A 144 12.20 6.35 13.24
CA GLY A 144 10.97 5.62 13.53
C GLY A 144 10.12 5.40 12.27
N PHE A 145 10.02 6.44 11.42
CA PHE A 145 9.34 6.36 10.14
C PHE A 145 10.04 5.38 9.17
N ALA A 146 11.38 5.44 9.07
CA ALA A 146 12.14 4.55 8.22
C ALA A 146 11.96 3.08 8.61
N VAL A 147 11.93 2.77 9.92
CA VAL A 147 11.64 1.41 10.41
C VAL A 147 10.22 0.98 10.05
N LEU A 148 9.24 1.86 10.19
CA LEU A 148 7.85 1.54 9.84
C LEU A 148 7.69 1.27 8.34
N VAL A 149 8.32 2.08 7.48
CA VAL A 149 8.33 1.88 6.03
C VAL A 149 9.02 0.58 5.66
N ALA A 150 10.19 0.30 6.25
CA ALA A 150 10.92 -0.94 6.00
C ALA A 150 10.09 -2.17 6.40
N LEU A 151 9.40 -2.12 7.55
CA LEU A 151 8.55 -3.22 8.00
C LEU A 151 7.31 -3.38 7.12
N GLY A 152 6.70 -2.28 6.68
CA GLY A 152 5.62 -2.31 5.70
C GLY A 152 6.05 -2.93 4.37
N ALA A 153 7.24 -2.59 3.87
CA ALA A 153 7.82 -3.19 2.67
C ALA A 153 8.08 -4.69 2.85
N ILE A 154 8.64 -5.11 3.99
CA ILE A 154 8.85 -6.54 4.30
C ILE A 154 7.52 -7.30 4.31
N VAL A 155 6.50 -6.76 4.98
CA VAL A 155 5.16 -7.37 5.00
C VAL A 155 4.58 -7.43 3.58
N SER A 156 4.68 -6.35 2.81
CA SER A 156 4.21 -6.30 1.43
C SER A 156 4.90 -7.32 0.52
N LEU A 157 6.20 -7.59 0.73
CA LEU A 157 6.95 -8.58 -0.03
C LEU A 157 6.67 -10.02 0.42
N ALA A 158 6.28 -10.21 1.68
CA ALA A 158 5.97 -11.51 2.25
C ALA A 158 4.52 -11.96 1.98
N MET A 159 3.60 -11.01 1.74
CA MET A 159 2.21 -11.30 1.44
C MET A 159 2.06 -11.74 -0.02
N PRO A 160 1.28 -12.80 -0.30
CA PRO A 160 1.04 -13.23 -1.66
C PRO A 160 0.19 -12.20 -2.40
N VAL A 161 0.51 -11.97 -3.69
CA VAL A 161 -0.21 -11.01 -4.55
C VAL A 161 -1.68 -11.42 -4.73
N PHE A 162 -1.92 -12.72 -4.82
CA PHE A 162 -3.26 -13.30 -4.92
C PHE A 162 -3.43 -14.40 -3.88
N GLU A 163 -4.68 -14.67 -3.51
CA GLU A 163 -5.00 -15.81 -2.68
C GLU A 163 -4.85 -17.12 -3.48
N GLY A 164 -4.51 -18.21 -2.78
CA GLY A 164 -4.44 -19.56 -3.37
C GLY A 164 -3.04 -20.16 -3.38
N THR A 165 -2.90 -21.30 -4.03
CA THR A 165 -1.63 -22.03 -4.15
C THR A 165 -0.82 -21.47 -5.32
N PRO A 166 0.39 -20.95 -5.10
CA PRO A 166 1.22 -20.44 -6.18
C PRO A 166 1.78 -21.60 -7.02
N HIS A 167 1.66 -21.47 -8.34
CA HIS A 167 2.34 -22.33 -9.31
C HIS A 167 3.36 -21.50 -10.09
N GLU A 168 4.63 -21.66 -9.73
CA GLU A 168 5.74 -20.89 -10.28
C GLU A 168 6.13 -21.34 -11.70
N ARG A 169 6.72 -20.42 -12.46
CA ARG A 169 7.26 -20.61 -13.81
C ARG A 169 6.25 -21.11 -14.84
N VAL A 170 4.97 -20.94 -14.56
CA VAL A 170 3.91 -21.21 -15.52
C VAL A 170 3.85 -20.04 -16.50
N GLY A 171 4.10 -20.27 -17.79
CA GLY A 171 4.07 -19.19 -18.77
C GLY A 171 5.14 -18.11 -18.54
N GLY A 172 6.13 -18.34 -17.66
CA GLY A 172 7.17 -17.35 -17.31
C GLY A 172 6.93 -16.59 -16.00
N GLY A 173 5.73 -16.66 -15.42
CA GLY A 173 5.37 -15.99 -14.17
C GLY A 173 4.82 -16.95 -13.11
N THR A 174 4.06 -16.41 -12.16
CA THR A 174 3.41 -17.17 -11.07
C THR A 174 1.89 -17.10 -11.19
N VAL A 175 1.24 -18.25 -11.34
CA VAL A 175 -0.23 -18.33 -11.38
C VAL A 175 -0.74 -18.94 -10.09
N TYR A 176 -1.59 -18.19 -9.38
CA TYR A 176 -2.22 -18.65 -8.13
C TYR A 176 -3.52 -19.38 -8.44
N ALA A 177 -3.65 -20.62 -7.99
CA ALA A 177 -4.89 -21.40 -8.12
C ALA A 177 -5.71 -21.33 -6.82
N SER A 178 -6.99 -20.99 -6.92
CA SER A 178 -7.90 -20.93 -5.76
C SER A 178 -9.28 -21.52 -6.05
N GLY A 179 -10.03 -21.85 -5.00
CA GLY A 179 -11.32 -22.52 -5.12
C GLY A 179 -11.15 -23.94 -5.66
N ASP A 180 -11.94 -24.30 -6.67
CA ASP A 180 -11.89 -25.61 -7.35
C ASP A 180 -10.86 -25.66 -8.50
N ALA A 181 -10.02 -24.63 -8.64
CA ALA A 181 -9.01 -24.57 -9.68
C ALA A 181 -7.87 -25.55 -9.40
N THR A 182 -7.45 -26.27 -10.43
CA THR A 182 -6.35 -27.24 -10.36
C THR A 182 -5.04 -26.65 -10.87
N GLU A 183 -3.93 -27.35 -10.61
CA GLU A 183 -2.63 -27.02 -11.21
C GLU A 183 -2.69 -27.03 -12.75
N ALA A 184 -3.48 -27.93 -13.35
CA ALA A 184 -3.64 -27.98 -14.80
C ALA A 184 -4.32 -26.71 -15.33
N ASP A 185 -5.32 -26.20 -14.59
CA ASP A 185 -5.99 -24.93 -14.92
C ASP A 185 -4.98 -23.77 -14.84
N ALA A 186 -4.17 -23.71 -13.77
CA ALA A 186 -3.13 -22.69 -13.62
C ALA A 186 -2.11 -22.74 -14.77
N ARG A 187 -1.63 -23.95 -15.11
CA ARG A 187 -0.70 -24.19 -16.23
C ARG A 187 -1.25 -23.69 -17.57
N TYR A 188 -2.51 -24.00 -17.83
CA TYR A 188 -3.18 -23.58 -19.06
C TYR A 188 -3.33 -22.05 -19.10
N VAL A 189 -3.86 -21.46 -18.03
CA VAL A 189 -4.07 -20.02 -17.93
C VAL A 189 -2.76 -19.26 -18.14
N GLY A 190 -1.68 -19.58 -17.43
CA GLY A 190 -0.43 -18.84 -17.62
C GLY A 190 0.20 -19.04 -19.00
N THR A 191 0.01 -20.20 -19.64
CA THR A 191 0.44 -20.41 -21.04
C THR A 191 -0.35 -19.53 -22.01
N ALA A 192 -1.68 -19.48 -21.85
CA ALA A 192 -2.55 -18.64 -22.66
C ALA A 192 -2.23 -17.16 -22.46
N LEU A 193 -2.09 -16.69 -21.21
CA LEU A 193 -1.76 -15.30 -20.93
C LEU A 193 -0.41 -14.89 -21.55
N ARG A 194 0.60 -15.78 -21.52
CA ARG A 194 1.88 -15.54 -22.19
C ARG A 194 1.71 -15.43 -23.71
N GLN A 195 0.95 -16.33 -24.32
CA GLN A 195 0.71 -16.34 -25.77
C GLN A 195 0.01 -15.05 -26.25
N PHE A 196 -0.88 -14.51 -25.44
CA PHE A 196 -1.58 -13.25 -25.72
C PHE A 196 -0.80 -12.00 -25.30
N GLY A 197 0.39 -12.15 -24.72
CA GLY A 197 1.26 -11.03 -24.35
C GLY A 197 0.92 -10.34 -23.01
N TYR A 198 0.01 -10.89 -22.21
CA TYR A 198 -0.39 -10.34 -20.90
C TYR A 198 0.42 -10.90 -19.72
N PHE A 199 1.36 -11.81 -19.98
CA PHE A 199 2.16 -12.47 -18.94
C PHE A 199 3.64 -12.48 -19.29
N PRO A 200 4.32 -11.31 -19.24
CA PRO A 200 5.78 -11.28 -19.30
C PRO A 200 6.39 -12.00 -18.09
N ASP A 201 7.66 -12.40 -18.21
CA ASP A 201 8.33 -13.18 -17.18
C ASP A 201 8.34 -12.43 -15.83
N GLY A 202 7.97 -13.10 -14.75
CA GLY A 202 7.91 -12.54 -13.39
C GLY A 202 6.58 -11.93 -12.95
N GLU A 203 5.58 -11.85 -13.84
CA GLU A 203 4.24 -11.36 -13.46
C GLU A 203 3.43 -12.38 -12.65
N ALA A 204 2.38 -11.87 -12.00
CA ALA A 204 1.44 -12.67 -11.22
C ALA A 204 0.02 -12.62 -11.78
N ALA A 205 -0.65 -13.77 -11.81
CA ALA A 205 -2.06 -13.88 -12.17
C ALA A 205 -2.76 -14.88 -11.24
N GLN A 206 -4.07 -14.87 -11.19
CA GLN A 206 -4.86 -15.83 -10.42
C GLN A 206 -5.91 -16.49 -11.29
N VAL A 207 -6.11 -17.79 -11.13
CA VAL A 207 -7.29 -18.50 -11.60
C VAL A 207 -8.08 -18.99 -10.40
N SER A 208 -9.33 -18.55 -10.31
CA SER A 208 -10.27 -18.99 -9.31
C SER A 208 -11.44 -19.69 -9.98
N ARG A 209 -11.73 -20.92 -9.57
CA ARG A 209 -12.85 -21.69 -10.15
C ARG A 209 -13.88 -22.02 -9.08
N THR A 210 -15.14 -21.96 -9.49
CA THR A 210 -16.31 -22.48 -8.78
C THR A 210 -16.98 -23.53 -9.67
N GLN A 211 -18.00 -24.22 -9.16
CA GLN A 211 -18.72 -25.24 -9.93
C GLN A 211 -19.28 -24.72 -11.27
N ASP A 212 -19.69 -23.44 -11.31
CA ASP A 212 -20.41 -22.86 -12.46
C ASP A 212 -19.62 -21.81 -13.24
N SER A 213 -18.47 -21.37 -12.75
CA SER A 213 -17.72 -20.27 -13.38
C SER A 213 -16.24 -20.27 -13.01
N ALA A 214 -15.43 -19.65 -13.87
CA ALA A 214 -14.03 -19.36 -13.63
C ALA A 214 -13.76 -17.86 -13.73
N ARG A 215 -12.84 -17.38 -12.90
CA ARG A 215 -12.32 -16.02 -12.92
C ARG A 215 -10.82 -16.05 -13.12
N VAL A 216 -10.32 -15.24 -14.04
CA VAL A 216 -8.88 -15.02 -14.22
C VAL A 216 -8.58 -13.58 -13.89
N SER A 217 -7.85 -13.38 -12.79
CA SER A 217 -7.48 -12.07 -12.27
C SER A 217 -6.05 -11.73 -12.68
N MET A 218 -5.84 -10.51 -13.17
CA MET A 218 -4.52 -10.00 -13.58
C MET A 218 -4.30 -8.60 -13.04
N LEU A 219 -3.04 -8.25 -12.78
CA LEU A 219 -2.64 -6.88 -12.47
C LEU A 219 -2.41 -6.11 -13.76
N LEU A 220 -3.28 -5.16 -14.08
CA LEU A 220 -3.15 -4.35 -15.29
C LEU A 220 -3.35 -2.87 -14.96
N ILE A 221 -2.73 -1.99 -15.74
CA ILE A 221 -2.82 -0.55 -15.53
C ILE A 221 -4.26 -0.02 -15.76
N PRO A 222 -4.75 0.96 -14.99
CA PRO A 222 -6.14 1.43 -15.08
C PRO A 222 -6.57 1.95 -16.46
N GLU A 223 -5.64 2.48 -17.24
CA GLU A 223 -5.90 3.15 -18.52
C GLU A 223 -6.51 2.21 -19.59
N ILE A 224 -6.27 0.91 -19.47
CA ILE A 224 -6.77 -0.10 -20.41
C ILE A 224 -8.29 -0.29 -20.37
N GLU A 225 -8.97 0.17 -19.30
CA GLU A 225 -10.43 0.02 -19.16
C GLU A 225 -11.20 0.76 -20.26
N THR A 226 -10.54 1.70 -20.95
CA THR A 226 -11.12 2.52 -22.03
C THR A 226 -10.62 2.15 -23.42
N ASP A 227 -9.63 1.26 -23.52
CA ASP A 227 -9.05 0.85 -24.80
C ASP A 227 -9.90 -0.27 -25.43
N THR A 228 -10.67 0.10 -26.47
CA THR A 228 -11.58 -0.84 -27.14
C THR A 228 -10.87 -1.97 -27.86
N VAL A 229 -9.64 -1.75 -28.35
CA VAL A 229 -8.84 -2.78 -29.02
C VAL A 229 -8.40 -3.81 -27.98
N PHE A 230 -7.85 -3.34 -26.87
CA PHE A 230 -7.49 -4.18 -25.75
C PHE A 230 -8.69 -5.00 -25.22
N LEU A 231 -9.85 -4.35 -25.03
CA LEU A 231 -11.05 -5.05 -24.56
C LEU A 231 -11.51 -6.14 -25.54
N GLN A 232 -11.35 -5.96 -26.85
CA GLN A 232 -11.65 -7.00 -27.84
C GLN A 232 -10.70 -8.20 -27.70
N GLU A 233 -9.40 -7.97 -27.53
CA GLU A 233 -8.43 -9.04 -27.31
C GLU A 233 -8.71 -9.81 -26.01
N VAL A 234 -9.10 -9.11 -24.94
CA VAL A 234 -9.53 -9.73 -23.68
C VAL A 234 -10.74 -10.65 -23.88
N HIS A 235 -11.69 -10.30 -24.76
CA HIS A 235 -12.81 -11.18 -25.09
C HIS A 235 -12.37 -12.43 -25.86
N LEU A 236 -11.41 -12.30 -26.77
CA LEU A 236 -10.84 -13.45 -27.48
C LEU A 236 -10.10 -14.39 -26.52
N LEU A 237 -9.33 -13.83 -25.59
CA LEU A 237 -8.68 -14.58 -24.53
C LEU A 237 -9.72 -15.31 -23.65
N ALA A 238 -10.77 -14.61 -23.21
CA ALA A 238 -11.83 -15.21 -22.38
C ALA A 238 -12.50 -16.39 -23.10
N ALA A 239 -12.83 -16.23 -24.38
CA ALA A 239 -13.39 -17.30 -25.21
C ALA A 239 -12.43 -18.49 -25.35
N HIS A 240 -11.13 -18.24 -25.53
CA HIS A 240 -10.10 -19.27 -25.61
C HIS A 240 -9.97 -20.04 -24.28
N LEU A 241 -9.98 -19.33 -23.14
CA LEU A 241 -9.91 -19.94 -21.82
C LEU A 241 -11.18 -20.73 -21.48
N GLN A 242 -12.37 -20.24 -21.88
CA GLN A 242 -13.65 -20.92 -21.65
C GLN A 242 -13.68 -22.32 -22.28
N GLN A 243 -13.08 -22.49 -23.46
CA GLN A 243 -13.00 -23.81 -24.11
C GLN A 243 -12.19 -24.81 -23.28
N ALA A 244 -11.10 -24.37 -22.66
CA ALA A 244 -10.22 -25.23 -21.89
C ALA A 244 -10.74 -25.49 -20.46
N LEU A 245 -11.21 -24.43 -19.79
CA LEU A 245 -11.71 -24.50 -18.43
C LEU A 245 -13.12 -25.09 -18.32
N ARG A 246 -13.82 -25.22 -19.47
CA ARG A 246 -15.18 -25.78 -19.59
C ARG A 246 -16.20 -25.08 -18.68
N ALA A 247 -15.99 -23.80 -18.42
CA ALA A 247 -16.85 -22.95 -17.62
C ALA A 247 -16.83 -21.53 -18.21
N PRO A 248 -17.89 -20.73 -18.04
CA PRO A 248 -17.85 -19.30 -18.33
C PRO A 248 -16.66 -18.64 -17.64
N VAL A 249 -15.85 -17.89 -18.39
CA VAL A 249 -14.65 -17.20 -17.88
C VAL A 249 -14.89 -15.70 -17.82
N ALA A 250 -14.68 -15.11 -16.65
CA ALA A 250 -14.59 -13.67 -16.48
C ALA A 250 -13.13 -13.26 -16.32
N ILE A 251 -12.68 -12.28 -17.11
CA ILE A 251 -11.36 -11.66 -16.94
C ILE A 251 -11.51 -10.45 -16.03
N VAL A 252 -10.74 -10.44 -14.94
CA VAL A 252 -10.81 -9.41 -13.91
C VAL A 252 -9.50 -8.64 -13.89
N ASN A 253 -9.57 -7.33 -14.14
CA ASN A 253 -8.46 -6.45 -13.81
C ASN A 253 -8.48 -6.18 -12.32
N VAL A 254 -7.34 -6.40 -11.69
CA VAL A 254 -7.10 -6.08 -10.30
C VAL A 254 -6.12 -4.92 -10.26
N VAL A 255 -6.57 -3.81 -9.71
CA VAL A 255 -5.72 -2.64 -9.47
C VAL A 255 -5.51 -2.56 -7.96
N ASP A 256 -4.29 -2.87 -7.53
CA ASP A 256 -3.87 -2.67 -6.15
C ASP A 256 -3.27 -1.26 -6.03
N GLY A 257 -4.06 -0.34 -5.46
CA GLY A 257 -3.65 1.03 -5.19
C GLY A 257 -3.49 1.30 -3.70
N PHE A 258 -2.98 2.48 -3.36
CA PHE A 258 -2.95 2.97 -1.96
C PHE A 258 -4.36 3.14 -1.36
N SER A 259 -5.38 3.23 -2.23
CA SER A 259 -6.80 3.29 -1.88
C SER A 259 -7.52 1.95 -2.01
N GLY A 260 -6.76 0.88 -2.25
CA GLY A 260 -7.28 -0.46 -2.13
C GLY A 260 -7.16 -1.33 -3.34
N ARG A 261 -7.65 -2.54 -3.16
CA ARG A 261 -7.86 -3.49 -4.23
C ARG A 261 -9.18 -3.20 -4.93
N ARG A 262 -9.10 -2.56 -6.11
CA ARG A 262 -10.25 -2.40 -7.01
C ARG A 262 -10.25 -3.55 -8.01
N GLN A 263 -11.42 -4.16 -8.21
CA GLN A 263 -11.62 -5.21 -9.21
C GLN A 263 -12.62 -4.73 -10.26
N THR A 264 -12.23 -4.84 -11.54
CA THR A 264 -13.09 -4.51 -12.68
C THR A 264 -13.21 -5.74 -13.58
N VAL A 265 -14.43 -6.19 -13.86
CA VAL A 265 -14.68 -7.33 -14.75
C VAL A 265 -14.62 -6.85 -16.20
N LEU A 266 -13.48 -7.05 -16.86
CA LEU A 266 -13.22 -6.51 -18.20
C LEU A 266 -14.13 -7.12 -19.28
N THR A 267 -14.61 -8.35 -19.09
CA THR A 267 -15.56 -9.00 -20.00
C THR A 267 -16.93 -8.31 -20.03
N ASP A 268 -17.28 -7.54 -19.00
CA ASP A 268 -18.57 -6.85 -18.94
C ASP A 268 -18.49 -5.41 -19.47
N VAL A 269 -17.28 -4.83 -19.55
CA VAL A 269 -17.05 -3.43 -19.94
C VAL A 269 -17.32 -3.19 -21.43
N LEU A 270 -17.10 -4.19 -22.29
CA LEU A 270 -17.29 -4.00 -23.73
C LEU A 270 -18.78 -3.74 -24.05
N PRO A 271 -19.09 -2.63 -24.77
CA PRO A 271 -20.45 -2.31 -25.16
C PRO A 271 -21.12 -3.49 -25.89
N PRO A 272 -22.42 -3.75 -25.66
CA PRO A 272 -23.11 -4.89 -26.25
C PRO A 272 -23.04 -4.93 -27.79
N GLU A 273 -22.88 -3.76 -28.42
CA GLU A 273 -22.72 -3.55 -29.86
C GLU A 273 -21.40 -4.13 -30.41
N LEU A 274 -20.37 -4.18 -29.57
CA LEU A 274 -19.03 -4.66 -29.90
C LEU A 274 -18.77 -6.09 -29.41
N ARG A 275 -19.70 -6.68 -28.66
CA ARG A 275 -19.60 -8.09 -28.23
C ARG A 275 -19.75 -8.97 -29.46
N PHE A 276 -18.78 -9.88 -29.66
CA PHE A 276 -18.82 -10.84 -30.75
C PHE A 276 -20.15 -11.61 -30.71
N ARG A 277 -21.03 -11.35 -31.69
CA ARG A 277 -22.19 -12.21 -31.91
C ARG A 277 -21.67 -13.49 -32.57
N PRO A 278 -21.90 -14.67 -31.98
CA PRO A 278 -21.63 -15.90 -32.72
C PRO A 278 -22.37 -15.81 -34.06
N PRO A 279 -21.76 -16.31 -35.16
CA PRO A 279 -22.45 -16.37 -36.43
C PRO A 279 -23.80 -17.05 -36.21
N PRO A 280 -24.90 -16.53 -36.80
CA PRO A 280 -26.20 -17.17 -36.67
C PRO A 280 -26.03 -18.66 -37.02
N PRO A 281 -26.73 -19.56 -36.30
CA PRO A 281 -26.69 -20.97 -36.67
C PRO A 281 -26.99 -21.07 -38.17
N PRO A 282 -26.30 -21.97 -38.91
CA PRO A 282 -26.55 -22.13 -40.32
C PRO A 282 -28.05 -22.24 -40.50
N LEU A 283 -28.61 -21.38 -41.37
CA LEU A 283 -30.04 -21.46 -41.69
C LEU A 283 -30.33 -22.92 -42.01
N PRO A 284 -31.39 -23.51 -41.44
CA PRO A 284 -31.75 -24.89 -41.77
C PRO A 284 -31.70 -24.97 -43.28
N GLU A 285 -30.90 -25.91 -43.81
CA GLU A 285 -30.81 -26.15 -45.25
C GLU A 285 -32.23 -26.07 -45.75
N GLN A 286 -32.53 -25.08 -46.59
CA GLN A 286 -33.81 -25.06 -47.27
C GLN A 286 -33.79 -26.34 -48.07
N SER A 287 -34.44 -27.36 -47.53
CA SER A 287 -34.74 -28.61 -48.21
C SER A 287 -35.63 -28.19 -49.37
N GLY A 288 -34.97 -27.80 -50.45
CA GLY A 288 -35.60 -27.58 -51.73
C GLY A 288 -36.43 -28.82 -52.03
N PRO A 289 -37.63 -28.64 -52.60
CA PRO A 289 -38.48 -29.77 -52.92
C PRO A 289 -37.66 -30.80 -53.71
N PRO A 290 -37.79 -32.09 -53.38
CA PRO A 290 -37.05 -33.13 -54.09
C PRO A 290 -37.28 -32.98 -55.59
N PRO A 291 -36.25 -33.13 -56.42
CA PRO A 291 -36.39 -33.01 -57.88
C PRO A 291 -37.52 -33.92 -58.36
N ALA A 292 -38.45 -33.35 -59.12
CA ALA A 292 -39.61 -34.06 -59.62
C ALA A 292 -39.17 -35.34 -60.35
N ALA A 293 -39.75 -36.47 -59.93
CA ALA A 293 -39.47 -37.76 -60.54
C ALA A 293 -39.78 -37.70 -62.05
N PRO A 294 -38.91 -38.26 -62.92
CA PRO A 294 -39.15 -38.30 -64.34
C PRO A 294 -40.43 -39.10 -64.63
N ALA A 295 -41.33 -38.51 -65.41
CA ALA A 295 -42.59 -39.13 -65.80
C ALA A 295 -42.33 -40.43 -66.57
N SER A 296 -42.74 -41.55 -65.99
CA SER A 296 -42.65 -42.88 -66.58
C SER A 296 -43.37 -42.92 -67.94
N GLY A 297 -42.64 -43.41 -68.93
CA GLY A 297 -43.01 -43.44 -70.33
C GLY A 297 -44.28 -44.22 -70.65
N GLN A 298 -44.84 -43.80 -71.79
CA GLN A 298 -46.01 -44.30 -72.47
C GLN A 298 -45.93 -45.80 -72.77
N SER A 299 -47.03 -46.48 -72.49
CA SER A 299 -47.35 -47.84 -72.94
C SER A 299 -47.64 -47.80 -74.45
N LEU A 300 -46.78 -48.42 -75.27
CA LEU A 300 -47.05 -48.73 -76.66
C LEU A 300 -47.86 -50.03 -76.73
N ALA A 301 -49.08 -49.94 -77.25
CA ALA A 301 -49.91 -51.09 -77.63
C ALA A 301 -49.36 -51.77 -78.91
N PRO A 302 -49.61 -53.07 -79.11
CA PRO A 302 -49.22 -53.76 -80.33
C PRO A 302 -50.30 -53.60 -81.42
N GLU A 303 -49.91 -53.19 -82.62
CA GLU A 303 -50.72 -53.39 -83.83
C GLU A 303 -50.38 -54.74 -84.47
N ALA A 304 -51.42 -55.41 -84.96
CA ALA A 304 -51.41 -56.67 -85.70
C ALA A 304 -51.52 -56.40 -87.21
#